data_AF-A0A7H4MYY9-F1
#
_entry.id   AF-A0A7H4MYY9-F1
#
_cell.length_a   1.000
_cell.length_b   1.000
_cell.length_c   1.000
_cell.angle_alpha   90.00
_cell.angle_beta   90.00
_cell.angle_gamma   90.00
#
_symmetry.space_group_name_H-M   'P 1'
#
loop_
_entity.id
_entity.type
_entity.pdbx_description
1 polymer ?
#
loop_
_entity_poly.entity_id
_entity_poly.type
_entity_poly.pdbx_seq_one_letter_code
_entity_poly.pdbx_strand_id
1 'polypeptide(L)' 'MNKWFAGSIAFLFISAANAADFPVTIDSCGTPVTFTQAPKRAVIHDLNMSEMAFALGLQDRHRWLNRHYRMVQNDPGI' A
#
# COMPACT_ATOMS: atom_id res chain seq x y z
N MET A 1 -15.31 52.13 -14.63
CA MET A 1 -15.53 51.48 -13.32
C MET A 1 -16.27 50.18 -13.55
N ASN A 2 -15.54 49.07 -13.74
CA ASN A 2 -16.08 47.70 -13.83
C ASN A 2 -14.90 46.71 -13.90
N LYS A 3 -14.35 46.40 -12.72
CA LYS A 3 -13.40 45.31 -12.51
C LYS A 3 -14.23 44.05 -12.22
N TRP A 4 -14.53 43.24 -13.23
CA TRP A 4 -15.28 41.99 -13.05
C TRP A 4 -14.45 40.80 -13.53
N PHE A 5 -13.94 40.08 -12.53
CA PHE A 5 -13.60 38.65 -12.53
C PHE A 5 -12.67 38.16 -13.65
N ALA A 6 -11.39 38.49 -13.52
CA ALA A 6 -10.32 37.64 -14.04
C ALA A 6 -10.34 36.32 -13.25
N GLY A 7 -11.09 35.34 -13.76
CA GLY A 7 -11.17 34.00 -13.20
C GLY A 7 -9.85 33.27 -13.36
N SER A 8 -9.11 33.14 -12.26
CA SER A 8 -7.95 32.25 -12.19
C SER A 8 -8.44 30.80 -12.11
N ILE A 9 -8.40 30.09 -13.25
CA ILE A 9 -8.59 28.64 -13.28
C ILE A 9 -7.35 28.01 -12.66
N ALA A 10 -7.43 27.67 -11.36
CA ALA A 10 -6.44 26.82 -10.71
C ALA A 10 -6.68 25.37 -11.19
N PHE A 11 -5.83 24.87 -12.10
CA PHE A 11 -5.80 23.46 -12.47
C PHE A 11 -5.27 22.64 -11.31
N LEU A 12 -6.12 21.82 -10.70
CA LEU A 12 -5.73 20.81 -9.73
C LEU A 12 -4.99 19.67 -10.46
N PHE A 13 -3.71 19.51 -10.19
CA PHE A 13 -2.95 18.34 -10.63
C PHE A 13 -3.34 17.12 -9.78
N ILE A 14 -4.04 16.18 -10.38
CA ILE A 14 -4.28 14.85 -9.78
C ILE A 14 -3.04 14.01 -10.07
N SER A 15 -2.26 13.70 -9.03
CA SER A 15 -1.18 12.70 -9.14
C SER A 15 -1.79 11.31 -9.30
N ALA A 16 -1.66 10.73 -10.48
CA ALA A 16 -2.01 9.32 -10.70
C ALA A 16 -0.98 8.42 -10.00
N ALA A 17 -1.46 7.54 -9.12
CA ALA A 17 -0.63 6.48 -8.55
C ALA A 17 -0.37 5.43 -9.64
N ASN A 18 0.89 5.29 -10.06
CA ASN A 18 1.28 4.27 -11.04
C ASN A 18 1.40 2.91 -10.33
N ALA A 19 0.51 1.98 -10.66
CA ALA A 19 0.69 0.59 -10.28
C ALA A 19 1.73 -0.04 -11.22
N ALA A 20 2.65 -0.84 -10.67
CA ALA A 20 3.55 -1.64 -11.49
C ALA A 20 2.72 -2.71 -12.23
N ASP A 21 2.94 -2.84 -13.54
CA ASP A 21 2.37 -3.94 -14.31
C ASP A 21 3.04 -5.26 -13.93
N PHE A 22 2.26 -6.33 -13.98
CA PHE A 22 2.77 -7.68 -13.78
C PHE A 22 3.30 -8.25 -15.10
N PRO A 23 4.34 -9.10 -15.07
CA PRO A 23 4.97 -9.69 -13.89
C PRO A 23 6.01 -8.76 -13.21
N VAL A 24 6.09 -8.85 -11.88
CA VAL A 24 7.09 -8.15 -11.06
C VAL A 24 8.06 -9.18 -10.48
N THR A 25 9.35 -9.04 -10.78
CA THR A 25 10.41 -9.87 -10.19
C THR A 25 11.16 -9.05 -9.15
N ILE A 26 11.26 -9.58 -7.93
CA ILE A 26 12.08 -9.05 -6.84
C ILE A 26 13.23 -10.00 -6.55
N ASP A 27 14.35 -9.46 -6.10
CA ASP A 27 15.42 -10.26 -5.52
C ASP A 27 15.19 -10.43 -4.02
N SER A 28 15.07 -11.68 -3.57
CA SER A 28 14.89 -12.06 -2.16
C SER A 28 16.11 -12.84 -1.71
N CYS A 29 17.05 -12.14 -1.05
CA CYS A 29 18.30 -12.73 -0.56
C CYS A 29 19.11 -13.46 -1.66
N GLY A 30 19.16 -12.91 -2.88
CA GLY A 30 19.82 -13.51 -4.03
C GLY A 30 18.98 -14.54 -4.79
N THR A 31 17.74 -14.77 -4.35
CA THR A 31 16.77 -15.63 -5.02
C THR A 31 15.74 -14.78 -5.75
N PRO A 32 15.64 -14.83 -7.09
CA PRO A 32 14.62 -14.11 -7.82
C PRO A 32 13.24 -14.73 -7.56
N VAL A 33 12.29 -13.89 -7.15
CA VAL A 33 10.88 -14.26 -6.94
C VAL A 33 10.00 -13.42 -7.85
N THR A 34 9.22 -14.08 -8.71
CA THR A 34 8.34 -13.41 -9.66
C THR A 34 6.88 -13.51 -9.24
N PHE A 35 6.22 -12.37 -9.11
CA PHE A 35 4.78 -12.25 -8.94
C PHE A 35 4.14 -11.98 -10.30
N THR A 36 3.26 -12.88 -10.75
CA THR A 36 2.52 -12.74 -12.02
C THR A 36 1.20 -11.99 -11.88
N GLN A 37 0.76 -11.74 -10.64
CA GLN A 37 -0.43 -10.97 -10.28
C GLN A 37 -0.29 -10.45 -8.84
N ALA A 38 -1.18 -9.54 -8.44
CA ALA A 38 -1.24 -9.04 -7.08
C ALA A 38 -1.46 -10.20 -6.08
N PRO A 39 -0.64 -10.33 -5.01
CA PRO A 39 -0.78 -11.39 -4.03
C PRO A 39 -2.11 -11.31 -3.28
N LYS A 40 -2.89 -12.39 -3.26
CA LYS A 40 -4.24 -12.40 -2.65
C LYS A 40 -4.28 -12.74 -1.15
N ARG A 41 -3.18 -13.25 -0.61
CA ARG A 41 -3.04 -13.72 0.78
C ARG A 41 -1.58 -13.57 1.17
N ALA A 42 -1.33 -13.12 2.39
CA ALA A 42 0.02 -13.03 2.93
C ALA A 42 0.11 -13.78 4.26
N VAL A 43 1.23 -14.47 4.45
CA VAL A 43 1.66 -15.02 5.73
C VAL A 43 2.96 -14.29 6.06
N ILE A 44 2.94 -13.47 7.10
CA ILE A 44 4.11 -12.71 7.54
C ILE A 44 4.57 -13.28 8.86
N HIS A 45 5.82 -13.70 8.95
CA HIS A 45 6.38 -14.26 10.18
C HIS A 45 6.99 -13.18 11.08
N ASP A 46 7.57 -12.15 10.47
CA ASP A 46 8.36 -11.12 11.14
C ASP A 46 7.52 -9.89 11.58
N LEU A 47 7.88 -9.32 12.74
CA LEU A 47 7.17 -8.17 13.33
C LEU A 47 7.32 -6.92 12.47
N ASN A 48 8.54 -6.61 12.03
CA ASN A 48 8.82 -5.41 11.25
C ASN A 48 8.09 -5.46 9.90
N MET A 49 8.08 -6.62 9.24
CA MET A 49 7.32 -6.79 7.99
C MET A 49 5.82 -6.66 8.18
N SER A 50 5.31 -7.06 9.34
CA SER A 50 3.90 -6.90 9.64
C SER A 50 3.58 -5.43 9.84
N GLU A 51 4.32 -4.70 10.67
CA GLU A 51 4.15 -3.25 10.88
C GLU A 51 4.24 -2.45 9.57
N MET A 52 5.16 -2.82 8.66
CA MET A 52 5.23 -2.20 7.33
C MET A 52 3.93 -2.40 6.53
N ALA A 53 3.37 -3.61 6.55
CA ALA A 53 2.11 -3.86 5.88
C ALA A 53 0.93 -3.12 6.55
N PHE A 54 1.02 -2.87 7.87
CA PHE A 54 0.09 -1.99 8.58
C PHE A 54 0.18 -0.55 8.10
N ALA A 55 1.39 0.00 8.06
CA ALA A 55 1.64 1.35 7.57
C ALA A 55 1.18 1.55 6.11
N LEU A 56 1.22 0.49 5.30
CA LEU A 56 0.75 0.48 3.91
C LEU A 56 -0.78 0.23 3.76
N GLY A 57 -1.51 -0.03 4.85
CA GLY A 57 -2.95 -0.25 4.81
C GLY A 57 -3.38 -1.52 4.06
N LEU A 58 -2.55 -2.56 4.05
CA LEU A 58 -2.79 -3.78 3.26
C LEU A 58 -3.78 -4.77 3.92
N GLN A 59 -4.35 -4.40 5.06
CA GLN A 59 -5.27 -5.21 5.88
C GLN A 59 -6.54 -5.58 5.11
N ASP A 60 -7.14 -4.57 4.50
CA ASP A 60 -8.47 -4.67 3.90
C ASP A 60 -8.44 -5.46 2.59
N ARG A 61 -7.26 -5.58 1.98
CA ARG A 61 -7.12 -6.18 0.65
C ARG A 61 -7.02 -7.70 0.70
N HIS A 62 -6.50 -8.30 1.78
CA HIS A 62 -6.15 -9.72 1.78
C HIS A 62 -6.35 -10.41 3.13
N ARG A 63 -6.81 -11.67 3.09
CA ARG A 63 -6.99 -12.48 4.30
C ARG A 63 -5.64 -12.76 4.96
N TRP A 64 -5.34 -12.04 6.03
CA TRP A 64 -4.21 -12.25 6.91
C TRP A 64 -4.34 -13.56 7.70
N LEU A 65 -3.31 -14.41 7.68
CA LEU A 65 -3.32 -15.74 8.32
C LEU A 65 -2.29 -15.90 9.43
N ASN A 66 -2.01 -14.84 10.21
CA ASN A 66 -1.14 -14.99 11.37
C ASN A 66 -1.89 -14.67 12.68
N ARG A 67 -1.85 -15.63 13.63
CA ARG A 67 -2.52 -15.55 14.94
C ARG A 67 -1.86 -14.53 15.86
N HIS A 68 -0.54 -14.33 15.78
CA HIS A 68 0.19 -13.40 16.63
C HIS A 68 -0.24 -11.93 16.40
N TYR A 69 -0.66 -11.60 15.17
CA TYR A 69 -0.96 -10.21 14.76
C TYR A 69 -2.42 -9.78 14.95
N ARG A 70 -3.31 -10.69 15.38
CA ARG A 70 -4.62 -10.27 15.92
C ARG A 70 -4.44 -9.36 17.15
N MET A 71 -3.30 -9.45 17.84
CA MET A 71 -2.99 -8.63 19.00
C MET A 71 -2.55 -7.21 18.61
N VAL A 72 -1.72 -7.05 17.56
CA VAL A 72 -1.24 -5.73 17.09
C VAL A 72 -2.39 -4.86 16.59
N GLN A 73 -3.37 -5.44 15.88
CA GLN A 73 -4.55 -4.67 15.44
C GLN A 73 -5.51 -4.29 16.60
N ASN A 74 -5.37 -4.92 17.77
CA ASN A 74 -6.19 -4.64 18.95
C ASN A 74 -5.43 -3.82 20.00
N ASP A 75 -4.22 -3.34 19.69
CA ASP A 75 -3.47 -2.46 20.58
C ASP A 75 -3.93 -1.01 20.37
N PRO A 76 -4.57 -0.34 21.35
CA PRO A 76 -5.04 1.04 21.24
C PRO A 76 -3.89 2.08 21.28
N GLY A 77 -2.63 1.64 21.29
CA GLY A 77 -1.43 2.49 21.33
C GLY A 77 -0.93 3.02 19.98
N ILE A 78 -1.67 2.83 18.88
CA ILE A 78 -1.37 3.35 17.54
C ILE A 78 -2.57 4.11 16.96
#